data_AF-A0A0D6LFF6-F1
#
_entry.id   AF-A0A0D6LFF6-F1
#
_cell.length_a   1.000
_cell.length_b   1.000
_cell.length_c   1.000
_cell.angle_alpha   90.00
_cell.angle_beta   90.00
_cell.angle_gamma   90.00
#
_symmetry.space_group_name_H-M   'P 1'
#
loop_
_entity.id
_entity.type
_entity.pdbx_description
1 polymer ?
#
loop_
_entity_poly.entity_id
_entity_poly.type
_entity_poly.pdbx_seq_one_letter_code
_entity_poly.pdbx_strand_id
1 'polypeptide(L)'
;MSCAFQTVKGGAAKLNTGFYIPLVGLGTYKITGDQVKPAVDAALSCGYRMFDTAKYYVNEPELGAALEELLPKYGLKRADIFLTTKFFPDPNDPAAGARKLVKESLERLKTECVRIFLM
;
A
#
# COMPACT_ATOMS: atom_id res chain seq x y z
N MET A 1 16.44 11.41 13.22
CA MET A 1 15.18 11.19 12.48
C MET A 1 14.97 9.68 12.45
N SER A 2 14.07 9.13 13.28
CA SER A 2 13.81 7.69 13.30
C SER A 2 13.19 7.28 11.97
N CYS A 3 13.68 6.21 11.35
CA CYS A 3 13.11 5.72 10.09
C CYS A 3 11.76 5.10 10.43
N ALA A 4 10.67 5.67 9.88
CA ALA A 4 9.34 5.08 9.97
C ALA A 4 9.45 3.60 9.57
N PHE A 5 8.81 2.71 10.31
CA PHE A 5 8.84 1.23 10.16
C PHE A 5 9.93 0.43 10.88
N GLN A 6 10.94 1.03 11.53
CA GLN A 6 11.94 0.24 12.28
C GLN A 6 11.35 -0.59 13.43
N THR A 7 10.28 -0.10 14.06
CA THR A 7 9.66 -0.71 15.24
C THR A 7 8.17 -0.94 14.98
N VAL A 8 7.85 -1.88 14.10
CA VAL A 8 6.47 -2.34 13.85
C VAL A 8 6.22 -3.72 14.45
N LYS A 9 4.96 -4.00 14.80
CA LYS A 9 4.56 -5.33 15.26
C LYS A 9 4.82 -6.36 14.16
N GLY A 10 5.46 -7.48 14.52
CA GLY A 10 5.90 -8.50 13.56
C GLY A 10 7.30 -8.27 12.98
N GLY A 11 7.97 -7.16 13.33
CA GLY A 11 9.34 -6.86 12.93
C GLY A 11 9.48 -6.19 11.56
N ALA A 12 10.69 -5.76 11.25
CA ALA A 12 11.03 -5.09 9.99
C ALA A 12 12.42 -5.53 9.49
N ALA A 13 12.62 -5.46 8.18
CA ALA A 13 13.90 -5.71 7.53
C ALA A 13 14.39 -4.45 6.80
N LYS A 14 15.71 -4.28 6.72
CA LYS A 14 16.34 -3.20 5.97
C LYS A 14 16.51 -3.62 4.50
N LEU A 15 16.01 -2.82 3.58
CA LEU A 15 16.20 -2.98 2.14
C LEU A 15 17.58 -2.46 1.72
N ASN A 16 18.04 -2.86 0.53
CA ASN A 16 19.28 -2.33 -0.08
C ASN A 16 19.22 -0.81 -0.37
N THR A 17 18.02 -0.23 -0.43
CA THR A 17 17.77 1.22 -0.53
C THR A 17 17.99 1.96 0.79
N GLY A 18 18.22 1.25 1.89
CA GLY A 18 18.37 1.82 3.24
C GLY A 18 17.05 2.02 4.00
N PHE A 19 15.90 1.94 3.32
CA PHE A 19 14.57 1.97 3.95
C PHE A 19 14.24 0.65 4.66
N TYR A 20 13.31 0.72 5.61
CA TYR A 20 12.80 -0.47 6.31
C TYR A 20 11.43 -0.88 5.77
N ILE A 21 11.23 -2.19 5.59
CA ILE A 21 9.96 -2.81 5.20
C ILE A 21 9.41 -3.64 6.38
N PRO A 22 8.11 -3.52 6.73
CA PRO A 22 7.47 -4.44 7.66
C PRO A 22 7.56 -5.89 7.16
N LEU A 23 7.86 -6.83 8.05
CA LEU A 23 7.95 -8.25 7.69
C LEU A 23 6.57 -8.88 7.42
N VAL A 24 5.51 -8.29 7.97
CA VAL A 24 4.14 -8.77 7.85
C VAL A 24 3.25 -7.67 7.28
N GLY A 25 2.46 -8.02 6.26
CA GLY A 25 1.52 -7.12 5.59
C GLY A 25 0.25 -7.85 5.17
N LEU A 26 -0.80 -7.07 4.89
CA LEU A 26 -2.05 -7.57 4.35
C LEU A 26 -1.96 -7.58 2.81
N GLY A 27 -2.04 -8.75 2.20
CA GLY A 27 -2.27 -8.87 0.76
C GLY A 27 -3.73 -8.64 0.42
N THR A 28 -4.01 -7.79 -0.58
CA THR A 28 -5.38 -7.40 -0.93
C THR A 28 -5.96 -8.18 -2.11
N TYR A 29 -5.23 -9.13 -2.69
CA TYR A 29 -5.74 -9.92 -3.80
C TYR A 29 -7.04 -10.66 -3.42
N LYS A 30 -8.06 -10.56 -4.28
CA LYS A 30 -9.41 -11.14 -4.10
C LYS A 30 -10.23 -10.58 -2.93
N ILE A 31 -9.77 -9.53 -2.24
CA ILE A 31 -10.62 -8.79 -1.30
C ILE A 31 -11.35 -7.72 -2.10
N THR A 32 -12.65 -7.86 -2.29
CA THR A 32 -13.42 -7.00 -3.22
C THR A 32 -14.64 -6.37 -2.57
N GLY A 33 -15.06 -5.23 -3.11
CA GLY A 33 -16.29 -4.56 -2.71
C GLY A 33 -16.34 -4.22 -1.22
N ASP A 34 -17.45 -4.60 -0.59
CA ASP A 34 -17.75 -4.35 0.82
C ASP A 34 -16.81 -5.06 1.81
N GLN A 35 -16.03 -6.05 1.36
CA GLN A 35 -15.07 -6.77 2.19
C GLN A 35 -13.76 -5.99 2.44
N VAL A 36 -13.43 -5.01 1.60
CA VAL A 36 -12.15 -4.29 1.68
C VAL A 36 -12.03 -3.53 2.99
N LYS A 37 -13.04 -2.73 3.34
CA LYS A 37 -13.00 -1.89 4.55
C LYS A 37 -12.91 -2.72 5.84
N PRO A 38 -13.73 -3.76 6.08
CA PRO A 38 -13.60 -4.63 7.24
C PRO A 38 -12.23 -5.31 7.34
N ALA A 39 -11.66 -5.77 6.21
CA ALA A 39 -10.34 -6.39 6.20
C ALA A 39 -9.23 -5.40 6.58
N VAL A 40 -9.30 -4.17 6.06
CA VAL A 40 -8.37 -3.09 6.41
C VAL A 40 -8.50 -2.71 7.88
N ASP A 41 -9.72 -2.56 8.39
CA ASP A 41 -10.00 -2.22 9.79
C ASP A 41 -9.43 -3.28 10.75
N ALA A 42 -9.70 -4.56 10.45
CA ALA A 42 -9.16 -5.68 11.20
C ALA A 42 -7.61 -5.66 11.20
N ALA A 43 -6.99 -5.51 10.03
CA ALA A 43 -5.53 -5.46 9.92
C ALA A 43 -4.92 -4.30 10.73
N LEU A 44 -5.47 -3.09 10.62
CA LEU A 44 -5.01 -1.93 11.39
C LEU A 44 -5.14 -2.17 12.90
N SER A 45 -6.27 -2.74 13.36
CA SER A 45 -6.50 -3.08 14.77
C SER A 45 -5.50 -4.12 15.30
N CYS A 46 -5.09 -5.07 14.45
CA CYS A 46 -4.10 -6.09 14.80
C CYS A 46 -2.66 -5.54 14.81
N GLY A 47 -2.44 -4.33 14.30
CA GLY A 47 -1.14 -3.65 14.27
C GLY A 47 -0.42 -3.71 12.92
N TYR A 48 -1.10 -4.11 11.84
CA TYR A 48 -0.50 -4.11 10.50
C TYR A 48 -0.17 -2.69 10.07
N ARG A 49 1.00 -2.55 9.44
CA ARG A 49 1.48 -1.29 8.85
C ARG A 49 1.87 -1.44 7.38
N MET A 50 1.64 -2.61 6.78
CA MET A 50 1.90 -2.86 5.37
C MET A 50 0.68 -3.40 4.65
N PHE A 51 0.38 -2.82 3.50
CA PHE A 51 -0.64 -3.30 2.56
C PHE A 51 0.01 -3.54 1.20
N ASP A 52 -0.17 -4.75 0.69
CA ASP A 52 0.26 -5.17 -0.64
C ASP A 52 -0.94 -5.22 -1.57
N THR A 53 -0.97 -4.33 -2.55
CA THR A 53 -2.02 -4.25 -3.57
C THR A 53 -1.42 -4.39 -4.97
N ALA A 54 -2.26 -4.31 -6.01
CA ALA A 54 -1.84 -4.19 -7.39
C ALA A 54 -2.94 -3.51 -8.19
N LYS A 55 -2.56 -2.79 -9.26
CA LYS A 55 -3.50 -2.14 -10.17
C LYS A 55 -4.59 -3.09 -10.68
N TYR A 56 -4.20 -4.31 -11.01
CA TYR A 56 -5.06 -5.33 -11.60
C TYR A 56 -5.87 -6.12 -10.58
N TYR A 57 -5.74 -5.84 -9.27
CA TYR A 57 -6.65 -6.38 -8.26
C TYR A 57 -7.98 -5.62 -8.22
N VAL A 58 -8.10 -4.51 -8.96
CA VAL A 58 -9.32 -3.71 -9.14
C VAL A 58 -9.97 -3.24 -7.84
N ASN A 59 -9.18 -3.14 -6.76
CA ASN A 59 -9.62 -2.74 -5.43
C ASN A 59 -8.79 -1.59 -4.82
N GLU A 60 -7.92 -0.94 -5.61
CA GLU A 60 -7.16 0.24 -5.17
C GLU A 60 -8.07 1.43 -4.76
N PRO A 61 -9.17 1.74 -5.48
CA PRO A 61 -10.10 2.80 -5.03
C PRO A 61 -10.69 2.55 -3.64
N GLU A 62 -11.12 1.32 -3.38
CA GLU A 62 -11.72 0.89 -2.12
C GLU A 62 -10.67 0.88 -1.00
N LEU A 63 -9.46 0.43 -1.29
CA LEU A 63 -8.34 0.48 -0.34
C LEU A 63 -7.97 1.92 0.02
N GLY A 64 -7.89 2.80 -0.97
CA GLY A 64 -7.61 4.23 -0.78
C GLY A 64 -8.65 4.88 0.12
N ALA A 65 -9.94 4.66 -0.17
CA ALA A 65 -11.04 5.16 0.65
C ALA A 65 -11.02 4.58 2.08
N ALA A 66 -10.77 3.27 2.23
CA ALA A 66 -10.69 2.64 3.55
C ALA A 66 -9.54 3.19 4.39
N LEU A 67 -8.35 3.42 3.80
CA LEU A 67 -7.22 4.01 4.52
C LEU A 67 -7.48 5.46 4.91
N GLU A 68 -8.06 6.27 4.00
CA GLU A 68 -8.43 7.66 4.30
C GLU A 68 -9.36 7.76 5.51
N GLU A 69 -10.36 6.87 5.59
CA GLU A 69 -11.33 6.85 6.70
C GLU A 69 -10.76 6.25 8.00
N LEU A 70 -10.02 5.14 7.91
CA LEU A 70 -9.66 4.34 9.08
C LEU A 70 -8.35 4.78 9.76
N LEU A 71 -7.42 5.41 9.05
CA LEU A 71 -6.16 5.81 9.68
C LEU A 71 -6.35 6.77 10.86
N PRO A 72 -7.22 7.81 10.79
CA PRO A 72 -7.52 8.67 11.94
C PRO A 72 -8.10 7.91 13.13
N LYS A 73 -8.95 6.89 12.90
CA LYS A 73 -9.52 6.04 13.96
C LYS A 73 -8.43 5.34 14.80
N TYR A 74 -7.28 5.04 14.21
CA TYR A 74 -6.14 4.41 14.88
C TYR A 74 -5.02 5.40 15.25
N GLY A 75 -5.24 6.71 15.10
CA GLY A 75 -4.21 7.73 15.33
C GLY A 75 -3.03 7.65 14.36
N LEU A 76 -3.26 7.09 13.17
CA LEU A 76 -2.25 6.89 12.12
C LEU A 76 -2.41 7.93 11.01
N LYS A 77 -1.30 8.17 10.31
CA LYS A 77 -1.23 8.99 9.10
C LYS A 77 -0.82 8.12 7.92
N ARG A 78 -0.98 8.64 6.71
CA ARG A 78 -0.48 7.99 5.48
C ARG A 78 1.02 7.64 5.57
N ALA A 79 1.81 8.46 6.27
CA ALA A 79 3.24 8.24 6.53
C ALA A 79 3.53 6.96 7.34
N ASP A 80 2.57 6.49 8.14
CA ASP A 80 2.70 5.32 9.01
C ASP A 80 2.34 4.00 8.31
N ILE A 81 2.01 4.06 7.01
CA ILE A 81 1.58 2.90 6.23
C ILE A 81 2.53 2.63 5.07
N PHE A 82 3.16 1.47 5.09
CA PHE A 82 3.92 0.93 3.98
C PHE A 82 2.93 0.40 2.92
N LEU A 83 2.88 1.03 1.75
CA LEU A 83 1.97 0.65 0.68
C LEU A 83 2.78 0.21 -0.53
N THR A 84 2.52 -0.99 -1.00
CA THR A 84 3.12 -1.58 -2.20
C THR A 84 2.06 -1.73 -3.27
N THR A 85 2.36 -1.33 -4.50
CA THR A 85 1.51 -1.65 -5.67
C THR A 85 2.35 -2.16 -6.84
N LYS A 86 1.67 -2.75 -7.82
CA LYS A 86 2.26 -3.46 -8.95
C LYS A 86 1.49 -3.19 -10.22
N PHE A 87 2.17 -3.17 -11.36
CA PHE A 87 1.55 -3.07 -12.68
C PHE A 87 2.30 -3.95 -13.69
N PHE A 88 1.59 -4.48 -14.68
CA PHE A 88 2.22 -5.12 -15.83
C PHE A 88 2.78 -4.05 -16.77
N PRO A 89 4.05 -4.16 -17.21
CA PRO A 89 4.63 -3.23 -18.17
C PRO A 89 3.86 -3.21 -19.49
N ASP A 90 3.76 -2.03 -20.09
CA ASP A 90 3.31 -1.91 -21.49
C ASP A 90 4.44 -2.43 -22.41
N PRO A 91 4.20 -3.46 -23.23
CA PRO A 91 5.25 -4.02 -24.10
C PRO A 91 5.65 -3.08 -25.24
N ASN A 92 4.81 -2.11 -25.60
CA ASN A 92 5.04 -1.20 -26.72
C ASN A 92 5.69 0.11 -26.27
N ASP A 93 5.38 0.60 -25.07
CA ASP A 93 6.03 1.77 -24.46
C ASP A 93 6.21 1.61 -22.94
N PRO A 94 7.26 0.88 -22.51
CA PRO A 94 7.47 0.59 -21.09
C PRO A 94 7.61 1.84 -20.22
N ALA A 95 8.24 2.90 -20.74
CA ALA A 95 8.57 4.08 -19.95
C ALA A 95 7.38 5.03 -19.78
N ALA A 96 6.66 5.36 -20.86
CA ALA A 96 5.46 6.19 -20.76
C ALA A 96 4.30 5.40 -20.12
N GLY A 97 4.18 4.11 -20.46
CA GLY A 97 3.24 3.19 -19.86
C GLY A 97 3.40 3.14 -18.34
N ALA A 98 4.62 2.91 -17.83
CA ALA A 98 4.89 2.92 -16.40
C ALA A 98 4.47 4.23 -15.72
N ARG A 99 4.82 5.39 -16.28
CA ARG A 99 4.42 6.70 -15.71
C ARG A 99 2.91 6.86 -15.61
N LYS A 100 2.19 6.47 -16.67
CA LYS A 100 0.71 6.51 -16.69
C LYS A 100 0.13 5.57 -15.62
N LEU A 101 0.61 4.32 -15.58
CA LEU A 101 0.10 3.29 -14.68
C LEU A 101 0.33 3.67 -13.21
N VAL A 102 1.51 4.21 -12.89
CA VAL A 102 1.87 4.77 -11.58
C VAL A 102 0.90 5.89 -11.18
N LYS A 103 0.68 6.87 -12.05
CA LYS A 103 -0.20 8.02 -11.77
C LYS A 103 -1.63 7.56 -11.46
N GLU A 104 -2.17 6.68 -12.29
CA GLU A 104 -3.52 6.14 -12.08
C GLU A 104 -3.65 5.36 -10.76
N SER A 105 -2.62 4.60 -10.35
CA SER A 105 -2.64 3.92 -9.05
C SER A 105 -2.55 4.89 -7.87
N LEU A 106 -1.75 5.95 -7.97
CA LEU A 106 -1.70 7.01 -6.94
C LEU A 106 -3.05 7.71 -6.77
N GLU A 107 -3.72 8.04 -7.87
CA GLU A 107 -5.06 8.62 -7.86
C GLU A 107 -6.08 7.70 -7.20
N ARG A 108 -6.12 6.42 -7.57
CA ARG A 108 -7.04 5.43 -7.00
C ARG A 108 -6.79 5.20 -5.52
N LEU A 109 -5.52 5.09 -5.11
CA LEU A 109 -5.11 4.93 -3.72
C LEU A 109 -5.24 6.22 -2.89
N LYS A 110 -5.67 7.33 -3.50
CA LYS A 110 -5.81 8.65 -2.86
C LYS A 110 -4.54 9.08 -2.12
N THR A 111 -3.39 8.93 -2.76
CA THR A 111 -2.11 9.25 -2.13
C THR A 111 -1.09 9.76 -3.12
N GLU A 112 -0.21 10.64 -2.66
CA GLU A 112 0.89 11.18 -3.46
C GLU A 112 2.10 10.24 -3.52
N CYS A 113 2.15 9.21 -2.66
CA CYS A 113 3.28 8.29 -2.60
C CYS A 113 2.90 6.85 -2.24
N VAL A 114 3.65 5.91 -2.80
CA VAL A 114 3.74 4.51 -2.37
C VAL A 114 5.20 4.21 -2.04
N ARG A 115 5.46 3.16 -1.23
CA ARG A 115 6.82 2.83 -0.79
C ARG A 115 7.56 1.99 -1.81
N ILE A 116 6.85 1.09 -2.48
CA ILE A 116 7.40 0.22 -3.52
C ILE A 116 6.41 0.15 -4.69
N PHE A 117 6.95 0.28 -5.90
CA PHE A 117 6.33 -0.17 -7.13
C PHE A 117 7.04 -1.42 -7.63
N LEU A 118 6.27 -2.42 -8.04
CA LEU A 118 6.78 -3.65 -8.66
C LEU A 118 6.24 -3.79 -10.09
N MET A 119 7.02 -4.43 -10.96
CA MET A 119 6.65 -4.80 -12.33
C MET A 119 6.43 -6.31 -12.42
#